data_AF-A0A6L8Q186-F1
#
_entry.id   AF-A0A6L8Q186-F1
#
_cell.length_a   1.000
_cell.length_b   1.000
_cell.length_c   1.000
_cell.angle_alpha   90.00
_cell.angle_beta   90.00
_cell.angle_gamma   90.00
#
_symmetry.space_group_name_H-M   'P 1'
#
loop_
_entity.id
_entity.type
_entity.pdbx_description
1 polymer ?
#
loop_
_entity_poly.entity_id
_entity_poly.type
_entity_poly.pdbx_seq_one_letter_code
_entity_poly.pdbx_strand_id
1 'polypeptide(L)'
;MERNAFLAGTPLFSGVASQEVGAMLDCLDAHERRYAQGERIHHMGDSVSTAGIVLTGRVRIEHVDPWGNVSVVGMRGPGAMFGEAYAAAGEPLLVDVVADQDCTVLFLNLAKVVGPCSCRCDHHALVARNMIAAIARQSLALSRRIFHVAPKSIRGKVLAYLSNEAERTGTREFDIPFNRQQLADYLGVDRSALSAELSRMQKAGLIRCRRNHFALPHSPSNSTVEK
;
A
#
# COMPACT_ATOMS: atom_id res chain seq x y z
N MET A 1 -19.61 20.79 -0.19
CA MET A 1 -19.80 20.04 1.07
C MET A 1 -19.43 18.56 0.93
N GLU A 2 -19.82 17.89 -0.15
CA GLU A 2 -19.52 16.47 -0.38
C GLU A 2 -18.02 16.12 -0.34
N ARG A 3 -17.17 16.93 -0.99
CA ARG A 3 -15.70 16.77 -0.92
C ARG A 3 -15.15 16.82 0.51
N ASN A 4 -15.53 17.83 1.28
CA ASN A 4 -14.99 18.00 2.64
C ASN A 4 -15.49 16.89 3.58
N ALA A 5 -16.73 16.43 3.41
CA ALA A 5 -17.27 15.29 4.13
C ALA A 5 -16.51 14.00 3.78
N PHE A 6 -16.21 13.78 2.50
CA PHE A 6 -15.35 12.69 2.05
C PHE A 6 -13.96 12.77 2.69
N LEU A 7 -13.30 13.93 2.60
CA LEU A 7 -11.97 14.15 3.16
C LEU A 7 -11.93 13.90 4.66
N ALA A 8 -12.92 14.38 5.43
CA ALA A 8 -13.04 14.12 6.87
C ALA A 8 -13.13 12.62 7.21
N GLY A 9 -13.62 11.79 6.27
CA GLY A 9 -13.63 10.33 6.40
C GLY A 9 -12.32 9.65 5.99
N THR A 10 -11.34 10.38 5.46
CA THR A 10 -10.04 9.82 5.06
C THR A 10 -9.09 9.71 6.26
N PRO A 11 -8.08 8.82 6.20
CA PRO A 11 -7.14 8.67 7.31
C PRO A 11 -6.37 9.96 7.66
N LEU A 12 -6.16 10.86 6.69
CA LEU A 12 -5.39 12.09 6.93
C LEU A 12 -6.18 13.12 7.75
N PHE A 13 -7.47 13.30 7.47
CA PHE A 13 -8.33 14.26 8.19
C PHE A 13 -9.20 13.60 9.26
N SER A 14 -8.86 12.38 9.67
CA SER A 14 -9.57 11.66 10.73
C SER A 14 -9.65 12.51 12.01
N GLY A 15 -10.87 12.78 12.46
CA GLY A 15 -11.15 13.59 13.65
C GLY A 15 -11.30 15.09 13.39
N VAL A 16 -11.17 15.55 12.15
CA VAL A 16 -11.46 16.93 11.73
C VAL A 16 -12.93 17.02 11.30
N ALA A 17 -13.65 18.04 11.77
CA ALA A 17 -15.04 18.22 11.32
C ALA A 17 -15.07 18.66 9.84
N SER A 18 -16.04 18.16 9.07
CA SER A 18 -16.14 18.47 7.63
C SER A 18 -16.21 19.98 7.31
N GLN A 19 -16.72 20.78 8.24
CA GLN A 19 -16.81 22.24 8.15
C GLN A 19 -15.42 22.90 8.26
N GLU A 20 -14.50 22.28 9.01
CA GLU A 20 -13.15 22.79 9.28
C GLU A 20 -12.15 22.39 8.19
N VAL A 21 -12.40 21.28 7.48
CA VAL A 21 -11.53 20.79 6.40
C VAL A 21 -11.25 21.89 5.37
N GLY A 22 -12.25 22.69 4.98
CA GLY A 22 -12.09 23.74 3.97
C GLY A 22 -11.01 24.77 4.35
N ALA A 23 -11.09 25.32 5.56
CA ALA A 23 -10.10 26.28 6.06
C ALA A 23 -8.69 25.67 6.19
N MET A 24 -8.62 24.37 6.50
CA MET A 24 -7.35 23.65 6.53
C MET A 24 -6.73 23.51 5.14
N LEU A 25 -7.53 23.21 4.11
CA LEU A 25 -7.02 23.08 2.75
C LEU A 25 -6.30 24.35 2.28
N ASP A 26 -6.83 25.53 2.63
CA ASP A 26 -6.17 26.81 2.33
C ASP A 26 -4.83 26.94 3.07
N CYS A 27 -4.77 26.55 4.34
CA CYS A 27 -3.53 26.58 5.13
C CYS A 27 -2.48 25.58 4.64
N LEU A 28 -2.92 24.46 4.07
CA LEU A 28 -2.09 23.37 3.55
C LEU A 28 -1.66 23.57 2.10
N ASP A 29 -1.99 24.72 1.50
CA ASP A 29 -1.68 25.06 0.10
C ASP A 29 -2.21 23.98 -0.87
N ALA A 30 -3.46 23.58 -0.61
CA ALA A 30 -4.06 22.45 -1.30
C ALA A 30 -4.55 22.83 -2.70
N HIS A 31 -4.24 22.00 -3.69
CA HIS A 31 -4.73 22.19 -5.05
C HIS A 31 -5.17 20.88 -5.68
N GLU A 32 -6.22 20.94 -6.51
CA GLU A 32 -6.76 19.78 -7.19
C GLU A 32 -6.34 19.75 -8.65
N ARG A 33 -6.08 18.54 -9.15
CA ARG A 33 -5.85 18.31 -10.58
C ARG A 33 -6.54 17.03 -11.04
N ARG A 34 -7.10 17.09 -12.24
CA ARG A 34 -7.69 15.94 -12.93
C ARG A 34 -6.68 15.36 -13.91
N TYR A 35 -6.71 14.04 -14.03
CA TYR A 35 -5.84 13.29 -14.94
C TYR A 35 -6.70 12.27 -15.71
N ALA A 36 -6.47 12.18 -17.01
CA ALA A 36 -7.11 11.16 -17.85
C ALA A 36 -6.43 9.79 -17.65
N GLN A 37 -7.14 8.70 -17.96
CA GLN A 37 -6.54 7.37 -17.96
C GLN A 37 -5.23 7.32 -18.78
N GLY A 38 -4.17 6.78 -18.16
CA GLY A 38 -2.84 6.68 -18.76
C GLY A 38 -1.99 7.95 -18.63
N GLU A 39 -2.55 9.07 -18.17
CA GLU A 39 -1.77 10.29 -17.93
C GLU A 39 -0.82 10.09 -16.74
N ARG A 40 0.43 10.52 -16.91
CA ARG A 40 1.42 10.50 -15.83
C ARG A 40 1.22 11.69 -14.91
N ILE A 41 1.13 11.39 -13.62
CA ILE A 41 1.00 12.35 -12.54
C ILE A 41 2.39 12.80 -12.10
N HIS A 42 3.31 11.85 -11.91
CA HIS A 42 4.73 12.08 -11.63
C HIS A 42 5.60 11.07 -12.34
N HIS A 43 6.85 11.47 -12.60
CA HIS A 43 7.88 10.63 -13.17
C HIS A 43 8.91 10.19 -12.12
N MET A 44 9.50 9.01 -12.34
CA MET A 44 10.72 8.62 -11.66
C MET A 44 11.80 9.68 -11.87
N GLY A 45 12.46 10.08 -10.79
CA GLY A 45 13.45 11.16 -10.75
C GLY A 45 12.87 12.53 -10.38
N ASP A 46 11.55 12.71 -10.42
CA ASP A 46 10.93 13.97 -9.98
C ASP A 46 11.17 14.20 -8.48
N SER A 47 11.58 15.41 -8.13
CA SER A 47 11.55 15.90 -6.75
C SER A 47 10.18 16.50 -6.46
N VAL A 48 9.46 15.92 -5.50
CA VAL A 48 8.13 16.38 -5.11
C VAL A 48 8.16 16.98 -3.71
N SER A 49 7.37 18.03 -3.47
CA SER A 49 7.17 18.64 -2.14
C SER A 49 5.76 18.43 -1.59
N THR A 50 4.91 17.76 -2.38
CA THR A 50 3.49 17.56 -2.09
C THR A 50 3.13 16.08 -1.95
N ALA A 51 2.18 15.77 -1.06
CA ALA A 51 1.50 14.48 -1.04
C ALA A 51 0.24 14.56 -1.90
N GLY A 52 -0.01 13.53 -2.71
CA GLY A 52 -1.26 13.36 -3.43
C GLY A 52 -2.25 12.52 -2.64
N ILE A 53 -3.53 12.93 -2.65
CA ILE A 53 -4.66 12.16 -2.15
C ILE A 53 -5.61 11.93 -3.32
N VAL A 54 -5.93 10.67 -3.60
CA VAL A 54 -6.91 10.35 -4.63
C VAL A 54 -8.30 10.73 -4.12
N LEU A 55 -8.97 11.68 -4.77
CA LEU A 55 -10.37 12.04 -4.46
C LEU A 55 -11.34 11.10 -5.16
N THR A 56 -11.10 10.86 -6.45
CA THR A 56 -11.89 9.96 -7.29
C THR A 56 -10.98 9.16 -8.21
N GLY A 57 -11.45 8.02 -8.68
CA GLY A 57 -10.72 7.19 -9.64
C GLY A 57 -9.66 6.30 -9.00
N ARG A 58 -8.59 6.01 -9.74
CA ARG A 58 -7.51 5.14 -9.29
C ARG A 58 -6.17 5.56 -9.90
N VAL A 59 -5.13 5.49 -9.07
CA VAL A 59 -3.74 5.75 -9.43
C VAL A 59 -2.93 4.47 -9.28
N ARG A 60 -2.00 4.24 -10.20
CA ARG A 60 -1.07 3.12 -10.22
C ARG A 60 0.34 3.65 -10.00
N ILE A 61 1.06 3.02 -9.08
CA ILE A 61 2.46 3.29 -8.79
C ILE A 61 3.27 2.18 -9.47
N GLU A 62 4.18 2.56 -10.35
CA GLU A 62 4.97 1.62 -11.13
C GLU A 62 6.46 1.96 -11.07
N HIS A 63 7.31 0.95 -11.07
CA HIS A 63 8.74 1.13 -11.27
C HIS A 63 9.08 0.71 -12.69
N VAL A 64 9.82 1.57 -13.40
CA VAL A 64 10.36 1.27 -14.73
C VAL A 64 11.85 1.02 -14.56
N ASP A 65 12.30 -0.18 -14.90
CA ASP A 65 13.72 -0.49 -14.85
C ASP A 65 14.48 0.11 -16.06
N PRO A 66 15.83 0.14 -16.06
CA PRO A 66 16.61 0.69 -17.16
C PRO A 66 16.42 -0.01 -18.51
N TRP A 67 15.82 -1.20 -18.53
CA TRP A 67 15.51 -1.97 -19.75
C TRP A 67 14.07 -1.75 -20.24
N GLY A 68 13.30 -0.92 -19.55
CA GLY A 68 11.92 -0.59 -19.88
C GLY A 68 10.88 -1.56 -19.33
N ASN A 69 11.25 -2.50 -18.45
CA ASN A 69 10.26 -3.37 -17.83
C ASN A 69 9.51 -2.60 -16.75
N VAL A 70 8.18 -2.74 -16.78
CA VAL A 70 7.28 -2.06 -15.86
C VAL A 70 6.81 -3.02 -14.78
N SER A 71 7.09 -2.70 -13.53
CA SER A 71 6.63 -3.45 -12.36
C SER A 71 5.64 -2.63 -11.55
N VAL A 72 4.42 -3.13 -11.36
CA VAL A 72 3.42 -2.44 -10.52
C VAL A 72 3.79 -2.60 -9.05
N VAL A 73 4.11 -1.48 -8.39
CA VAL A 73 4.46 -1.42 -6.97
C VAL A 73 3.20 -1.42 -6.10
N GLY A 74 2.15 -0.75 -6.57
CA GLY A 74 0.84 -0.77 -5.92
C GLY A 74 -0.21 0.12 -6.59
N MET A 75 -1.43 0.05 -6.08
CA MET A 75 -2.57 0.86 -6.53
C MET A 75 -3.05 1.76 -5.39
N ARG A 76 -3.62 2.91 -5.72
CA ARG A 76 -4.21 3.87 -4.79
C ARG A 76 -5.61 4.25 -5.27
N GLY A 77 -6.61 3.96 -4.46
CA GLY A 77 -8.00 4.36 -4.69
C GLY A 77 -8.38 5.59 -3.84
N PRO A 78 -9.66 5.99 -3.86
CA PRO A 78 -10.13 7.16 -3.13
C PRO A 78 -9.73 7.14 -1.65
N GLY A 79 -9.20 8.27 -1.17
CA GLY A 79 -8.74 8.49 0.21
C GLY A 79 -7.32 8.00 0.49
N ALA A 80 -6.69 7.29 -0.45
CA ALA A 80 -5.32 6.83 -0.30
C ALA A 80 -4.31 7.91 -0.71
N MET A 81 -3.18 7.92 -0.01
CA MET A 81 -2.06 8.84 -0.25
C MET A 81 -0.96 8.22 -1.12
N PHE A 82 -0.25 9.08 -1.86
CA PHE A 82 1.02 8.77 -2.52
C PHE A 82 1.97 9.98 -2.54
N GLY A 83 3.26 9.73 -2.76
CA GLY A 83 4.30 10.75 -2.84
C GLY A 83 4.77 11.29 -1.47
N GLU A 84 4.01 11.03 -0.39
CA GLU A 84 4.29 11.56 0.94
C GLU A 84 5.67 11.21 1.49
N ALA A 85 6.13 9.97 1.29
CA ALA A 85 7.42 9.53 1.81
C ALA A 85 8.59 10.24 1.13
N TYR A 86 8.50 10.42 -0.20
CA TYR A 86 9.51 11.12 -1.00
C TYR A 86 9.54 12.61 -0.69
N ALA A 87 8.36 13.24 -0.63
CA ALA A 87 8.23 14.64 -0.26
C ALA A 87 8.72 14.93 1.16
N ALA A 88 8.46 14.02 2.12
CA ALA A 88 8.92 14.18 3.50
C ALA A 88 10.44 13.98 3.64
N ALA A 89 11.01 13.03 2.88
CA ALA A 89 12.44 12.75 2.90
C ALA A 89 13.26 13.76 2.07
N GLY A 90 12.63 14.49 1.14
CA GLY A 90 13.33 15.32 0.16
C GLY A 90 14.08 14.51 -0.89
N GLU A 91 13.65 13.27 -1.13
CA GLU A 91 14.29 12.35 -2.06
C GLU A 91 13.55 12.28 -3.40
N PRO A 92 14.24 12.12 -4.53
CA PRO A 92 13.60 11.90 -5.83
C PRO A 92 12.73 10.64 -5.84
N LEU A 93 11.65 10.67 -6.62
CA LEU A 93 10.78 9.53 -6.83
C LEU A 93 11.54 8.35 -7.47
N LEU A 94 11.37 7.15 -6.92
CA LEU A 94 11.91 5.91 -7.52
C LEU A 94 10.88 5.19 -8.42
N VAL A 95 9.73 5.83 -8.64
CA VAL A 95 8.55 5.25 -9.27
C VAL A 95 7.86 6.30 -10.12
N ASP A 96 7.23 5.85 -11.20
CA ASP A 96 6.22 6.62 -11.91
C ASP A 96 4.87 6.52 -11.15
N VAL A 97 4.10 7.59 -11.22
CA VAL A 97 2.72 7.65 -10.71
C VAL A 97 1.81 7.95 -11.89
N VAL A 98 0.89 7.04 -12.19
CA VAL A 98 0.07 7.09 -13.42
C VAL A 98 -1.40 6.93 -13.08
N ALA A 99 -2.27 7.68 -13.75
CA ALA A 99 -3.71 7.49 -13.67
C ALA A 99 -4.09 6.13 -14.30
N ASP A 100 -4.61 5.20 -13.51
CA ASP A 100 -5.06 3.87 -13.98
C ASP A 100 -6.43 3.96 -14.69
N GLN A 101 -7.21 4.95 -14.28
CA GLN A 101 -8.45 5.42 -14.88
C GLN A 101 -8.56 6.93 -14.63
N ASP A 102 -9.51 7.61 -15.28
CA ASP A 102 -9.78 9.02 -15.01
C ASP A 102 -9.89 9.28 -13.50
N CYS A 103 -9.09 10.22 -13.00
CA CYS A 103 -8.94 10.44 -11.57
C CYS A 103 -8.80 11.93 -11.24
N THR A 104 -9.19 12.27 -10.01
CA THR A 104 -8.94 13.60 -9.43
C THR A 104 -8.05 13.41 -8.21
N VAL A 105 -6.96 14.18 -8.16
CA VAL A 105 -6.01 14.16 -7.05
C VAL A 105 -5.96 15.52 -6.38
N LEU A 106 -6.02 15.53 -5.06
CA LEU A 106 -5.74 16.67 -4.21
C LEU A 106 -4.27 16.60 -3.77
N PHE A 107 -3.50 17.64 -4.04
CA PHE A 107 -2.13 17.78 -3.59
C PHE A 107 -2.06 18.67 -2.36
N LEU A 108 -1.26 18.29 -1.37
CA LEU A 108 -1.02 19.04 -0.13
C LEU A 108 0.47 19.30 0.05
N ASN A 109 0.84 20.52 0.39
CA ASN A 109 2.22 20.90 0.63
C ASN A 109 2.70 20.37 1.99
N LEU A 110 3.66 19.44 2.00
CA LEU A 110 4.09 18.81 3.26
C LEU A 110 4.74 19.81 4.22
N ALA A 111 5.47 20.80 3.71
CA ALA A 111 6.10 21.81 4.55
C ALA A 111 5.04 22.61 5.33
N LYS A 112 3.84 22.80 4.77
CA LYS A 112 2.69 23.43 5.44
C LYS A 112 1.99 22.48 6.42
N VAL A 113 2.00 21.18 6.14
CA VAL A 113 1.44 20.15 7.04
C VAL A 113 2.27 20.03 8.32
N VAL A 114 3.61 19.94 8.20
CA VAL A 114 4.49 19.75 9.37
C VAL A 114 4.97 21.06 10.00
N GLY A 115 4.85 22.17 9.27
CA GLY A 115 5.30 23.48 9.71
C GLY A 115 4.31 24.19 10.65
N PRO A 116 4.75 25.27 11.30
CA PRO A 116 3.90 26.08 12.16
C PRO A 116 2.75 26.70 11.34
N CYS A 117 1.52 26.58 11.85
CA CYS A 117 0.37 27.23 11.26
C CYS A 117 0.39 28.74 11.60
N SER A 118 0.50 29.61 10.59
CA SER A 118 0.35 31.06 10.78
C SER A 118 -1.04 31.46 11.28
N CYS A 119 -2.04 30.60 11.09
CA CYS A 119 -3.44 30.84 11.43
C CYS A 119 -3.85 30.27 12.80
N ARG A 120 -2.90 29.74 13.60
CA ARG A 120 -3.16 29.11 14.91
C ARG A 120 -4.28 28.05 14.87
N CYS A 121 -4.35 27.26 13.80
CA CYS A 121 -5.35 26.20 13.68
C CYS A 121 -5.01 25.06 14.65
N ASP A 122 -5.90 24.76 15.60
CA ASP A 122 -5.75 23.65 16.56
C ASP A 122 -5.63 22.28 15.86
N HIS A 123 -6.17 22.18 14.64
CA HIS A 123 -6.25 20.94 13.86
C HIS A 123 -5.01 20.62 13.02
N HIS A 124 -4.05 21.54 12.87
CA HIS A 124 -2.81 21.25 12.13
C HIS A 124 -2.00 20.12 12.80
N ALA A 125 -1.90 20.16 14.13
CA ALA A 125 -1.23 19.12 14.89
C ALA A 125 -1.92 17.75 14.71
N LEU A 126 -3.24 17.74 14.56
CA LEU A 126 -4.02 16.54 14.29
C LEU A 126 -3.70 15.96 12.89
N VAL A 127 -3.71 16.79 11.85
CA VAL A 127 -3.39 16.32 10.48
C VAL A 127 -1.93 15.88 10.36
N ALA A 128 -0.98 16.60 10.97
CA ALA A 128 0.42 16.18 11.01
C ALA A 128 0.57 14.80 11.70
N ARG A 129 -0.09 14.60 12.84
CA ARG A 129 -0.10 13.31 13.55
C ARG A 129 -0.72 12.20 12.69
N ASN A 130 -1.83 12.48 12.02
CA ASN A 130 -2.50 11.53 11.13
C ASN A 130 -1.61 11.16 9.93
N MET A 131 -0.86 12.12 9.39
CA MET A 131 0.13 11.88 8.34
C MET A 131 1.25 10.95 8.81
N ILE A 132 1.82 11.18 9.99
CA ILE A 132 2.82 10.29 10.60
C ILE A 132 2.24 8.88 10.78
N ALA A 133 1.00 8.77 11.29
CA ALA A 133 0.33 7.49 11.46
C ALA A 133 0.05 6.78 10.11
N ALA A 134 -0.21 7.52 9.04
CA ALA A 134 -0.36 6.97 7.70
C ALA A 134 0.96 6.42 7.15
N ILE A 135 2.04 7.20 7.25
CA ILE A 135 3.39 6.80 6.84
C ILE A 135 3.87 5.59 7.65
N ALA A 136 3.66 5.58 8.97
CA ALA A 136 4.02 4.45 9.82
C ALA A 136 3.27 3.17 9.43
N ARG A 137 1.98 3.25 9.10
CA ARG A 137 1.22 2.09 8.61
C ARG A 137 1.75 1.57 7.28
N GLN A 138 2.11 2.46 6.35
CA GLN A 138 2.73 2.06 5.08
C GLN A 138 4.11 1.42 5.31
N SER A 139 4.94 1.98 6.20
CA SER A 139 6.24 1.44 6.57
C SER A 139 6.13 0.04 7.18
N LEU A 140 5.14 -0.19 8.06
CA LEU A 140 4.84 -1.51 8.60
C LEU A 140 4.36 -2.48 7.51
N ALA A 141 3.54 -2.02 6.56
CA ALA A 141 3.11 -2.85 5.43
C ALA A 141 4.29 -3.24 4.52
N LEU A 142 5.23 -2.31 4.26
CA LEU A 142 6.47 -2.59 3.53
C LEU A 142 7.35 -3.58 4.29
N SER A 143 7.52 -3.39 5.60
CA SER A 143 8.26 -4.33 6.47
C SER A 143 7.66 -5.74 6.43
N ARG A 144 6.32 -5.86 6.47
CA ARG A 144 5.64 -7.15 6.29
C ARG A 144 5.92 -7.78 4.93
N ARG A 145 5.87 -6.98 3.86
CA ARG A 145 6.21 -7.44 2.51
C ARG A 145 7.65 -7.96 2.44
N ILE A 146 8.60 -7.31 3.11
CA ILE A 146 10.00 -7.80 3.19
C ILE A 146 10.02 -9.21 3.80
N PHE A 147 9.30 -9.49 4.88
CA PHE A 147 9.27 -10.83 5.45
C PHE A 147 8.71 -11.89 4.48
N HIS A 148 7.84 -11.51 3.56
CA HIS A 148 7.31 -12.42 2.54
C HIS A 148 8.26 -12.64 1.36
N VAL A 149 9.12 -11.67 1.04
CA VAL A 149 10.00 -11.70 -0.14
C VAL A 149 11.46 -12.03 0.21
N ALA A 150 11.87 -11.84 1.45
CA ALA A 150 13.23 -12.11 1.95
C ALA A 150 13.67 -13.59 1.88
N PRO A 151 12.80 -14.60 2.03
CA PRO A 151 13.25 -15.98 1.92
C PRO A 151 13.82 -16.29 0.53
N LYS A 152 15.02 -16.91 0.49
CA LYS A 152 15.73 -17.22 -0.77
C LYS A 152 15.04 -18.27 -1.63
N SER A 153 14.13 -19.07 -1.06
CA SER A 153 13.37 -20.10 -1.79
C SER A 153 11.92 -19.68 -1.97
N ILE A 154 11.34 -20.05 -3.12
CA ILE A 154 9.91 -19.86 -3.42
C ILE A 154 9.05 -20.41 -2.27
N ARG A 155 9.41 -21.59 -1.74
CA ARG A 155 8.74 -22.20 -0.59
C ARG A 155 8.75 -21.31 0.64
N GLY A 156 9.92 -20.77 0.99
CA GLY A 156 10.06 -19.89 2.14
C GLY A 156 9.20 -18.65 1.99
N LYS A 157 9.17 -18.06 0.78
CA LYS A 157 8.35 -16.88 0.48
C LYS A 157 6.86 -17.16 0.64
N VAL A 158 6.39 -18.28 0.11
CA VAL A 158 5.00 -18.74 0.25
C VAL A 158 4.63 -18.97 1.72
N LEU A 159 5.45 -19.71 2.47
CA LEU A 159 5.18 -20.00 3.88
C LEU A 159 5.18 -18.72 4.72
N ALA A 160 6.12 -17.80 4.49
CA ALA A 160 6.15 -16.53 5.19
C ALA A 160 4.90 -15.67 4.93
N TYR A 161 4.40 -15.67 3.70
CA TYR A 161 3.13 -15.00 3.35
C TYR A 161 1.93 -15.64 4.05
N LEU A 162 1.76 -16.96 3.91
CA LEU A 162 0.61 -17.68 4.48
C LEU A 162 0.60 -17.66 6.01
N SER A 163 1.76 -17.74 6.67
CA SER A 163 1.85 -17.60 8.13
C SER A 163 1.34 -16.26 8.60
N ASN A 164 1.68 -15.16 7.90
CA ASN A 164 1.21 -13.84 8.28
C ASN A 164 -0.29 -13.64 8.01
N GLU A 165 -0.82 -14.19 6.92
CA GLU A 165 -2.27 -14.19 6.69
C GLU A 165 -3.00 -14.98 7.78
N ALA A 166 -2.43 -16.09 8.26
CA ALA A 166 -2.99 -16.87 9.34
C ALA A 166 -3.03 -16.10 10.67
N GLU A 167 -1.94 -15.40 11.01
CA GLU A 167 -1.87 -14.51 12.18
C GLU A 167 -2.87 -13.35 12.06
N ARG A 168 -2.98 -12.75 10.88
CA ARG A 168 -3.86 -11.59 10.62
C ARG A 168 -5.34 -11.96 10.70
N THR A 169 -5.71 -13.14 10.20
CA THR A 169 -7.10 -13.61 10.18
C THR A 169 -7.50 -14.38 11.43
N GLY A 170 -6.52 -14.82 12.23
CA GLY A 170 -6.74 -15.70 13.39
C GLY A 170 -7.15 -17.11 13.02
N THR A 171 -7.14 -17.47 11.73
CA THR A 171 -7.52 -18.79 11.20
C THR A 171 -6.39 -19.36 10.35
N ARG A 172 -6.34 -20.68 10.25
CA ARG A 172 -5.41 -21.40 9.37
C ARG A 172 -5.99 -21.72 8.01
N GLU A 173 -7.23 -21.32 7.75
CA GLU A 173 -7.93 -21.50 6.49
C GLU A 173 -8.54 -20.17 6.07
N PHE A 174 -8.14 -19.66 4.90
CA PHE A 174 -8.46 -18.32 4.43
C PHE A 174 -8.32 -18.17 2.92
N ASP A 175 -9.01 -17.17 2.37
CA ASP A 175 -8.82 -16.70 1.01
C ASP A 175 -7.81 -15.55 0.96
N ILE A 176 -6.97 -15.56 -0.08
CA ILE A 176 -6.03 -14.47 -0.36
C ILE A 176 -6.57 -13.57 -1.48
N PRO A 177 -6.29 -12.26 -1.46
CA PRO A 177 -6.79 -11.32 -2.46
C PRO A 177 -6.00 -11.34 -3.78
N PHE A 178 -5.39 -12.48 -4.12
CA PHE A 178 -4.52 -12.63 -5.28
C PHE A 178 -4.87 -13.86 -6.10
N ASN A 179 -4.90 -13.70 -7.43
CA ASN A 179 -4.79 -14.83 -8.35
C ASN A 179 -3.34 -15.33 -8.43
N ARG A 180 -3.10 -16.41 -9.18
CA ARG A 180 -1.77 -17.03 -9.26
C ARG A 180 -0.68 -16.11 -9.83
N GLN A 181 -1.01 -15.27 -10.82
CA GLN A 181 -0.05 -14.33 -11.39
C GLN A 181 0.24 -13.21 -10.39
N GLN A 182 -0.81 -12.60 -9.82
CA GLN A 182 -0.66 -11.54 -8.82
C GLN A 182 0.15 -11.99 -7.60
N LEU A 183 -0.02 -13.25 -7.15
CA LEU A 183 0.78 -13.80 -6.07
C LEU A 183 2.25 -13.98 -6.46
N ALA A 184 2.52 -14.39 -7.71
CA ALA A 184 3.88 -14.49 -8.23
C ALA A 184 4.57 -13.13 -8.28
N ASP A 185 3.87 -12.11 -8.79
CA ASP A 185 4.36 -10.73 -8.83
C ASP A 185 4.58 -10.18 -7.41
N TYR A 186 3.66 -10.48 -6.49
CA TYR A 186 3.78 -10.07 -5.08
C TYR A 186 5.01 -10.66 -4.40
N LEU A 187 5.28 -11.96 -4.62
CA LEU A 187 6.41 -12.68 -4.04
C LEU A 187 7.73 -12.46 -4.82
N GLY A 188 7.69 -11.81 -5.98
CA GLY A 188 8.85 -11.63 -6.86
C GLY A 188 9.43 -12.96 -7.32
N VAL A 189 8.59 -13.83 -7.91
CA VAL A 189 8.98 -15.14 -8.45
C VAL A 189 8.25 -15.40 -9.77
N ASP A 190 8.78 -16.27 -10.62
CA ASP A 190 8.08 -16.71 -11.83
C ASP A 190 6.78 -17.44 -11.52
N ARG A 191 5.71 -17.16 -12.28
CA ARG A 191 4.40 -17.82 -12.14
C ARG A 191 4.49 -19.34 -12.27
N SER A 192 5.26 -19.84 -13.23
CA SER A 192 5.44 -21.27 -13.47
C SER A 192 6.17 -21.93 -12.29
N ALA A 193 7.24 -21.30 -11.80
CA ALA A 193 8.01 -21.77 -10.67
C ALA A 193 7.20 -21.77 -9.36
N LEU A 194 6.40 -20.71 -9.12
CA LEU A 194 5.44 -20.64 -8.02
C LEU A 194 4.44 -21.80 -8.09
N SER A 195 3.85 -22.03 -9.27
CA SER A 195 2.86 -23.09 -9.44
C SER A 195 3.46 -24.47 -9.18
N ALA A 196 4.67 -24.72 -9.69
CA ALA A 196 5.39 -25.97 -9.44
C ALA A 196 5.75 -26.17 -7.96
N GLU A 197 6.16 -25.09 -7.26
CA GLU A 197 6.45 -25.17 -5.82
C GLU A 197 5.18 -25.43 -5.01
N LEU A 198 4.08 -24.75 -5.29
CA LEU A 198 2.81 -24.97 -4.60
C LEU A 198 2.31 -26.41 -4.75
N SER A 199 2.42 -26.99 -5.95
CA SER A 199 2.12 -28.41 -6.17
C SER A 199 3.03 -29.32 -5.33
N ARG A 200 4.33 -29.00 -5.23
CA ARG A 200 5.28 -29.76 -4.38
C ARG A 200 4.95 -29.63 -2.89
N MET A 201 4.60 -28.43 -2.42
CA MET A 201 4.19 -28.19 -1.03
C MET A 201 2.89 -28.91 -0.67
N GLN A 202 1.92 -28.96 -1.60
CA GLN A 202 0.68 -29.70 -1.41
C GLN A 202 0.90 -31.21 -1.36
N LYS A 203 1.76 -31.76 -2.25
CA LYS A 203 2.19 -33.17 -2.20
C LYS A 203 2.91 -33.51 -0.90
N ALA A 204 3.69 -32.58 -0.36
CA ALA A 204 4.39 -32.71 0.92
C ALA A 204 3.47 -32.50 2.15
N GLY A 205 2.18 -32.23 1.95
CA GLY A 205 1.24 -32.02 3.06
C GLY A 205 1.47 -30.72 3.84
N LEU A 206 2.25 -29.77 3.32
CA LEU A 206 2.55 -28.51 4.00
C LEU A 206 1.40 -27.50 3.91
N ILE A 207 0.63 -27.57 2.82
CA ILE A 207 -0.50 -26.69 2.53
C ILE A 207 -1.59 -27.47 1.80
N ARG A 208 -2.83 -26.99 1.86
CA ARG A 208 -3.88 -27.30 0.89
C ARG A 208 -4.21 -26.02 0.13
N CYS A 209 -4.23 -26.06 -1.19
CA CYS A 209 -4.51 -24.89 -2.02
C CYS A 209 -5.54 -25.24 -3.10
N ARG A 210 -6.56 -24.38 -3.24
CA ARG A 210 -7.52 -24.42 -4.36
C ARG A 210 -7.76 -23.01 -4.85
N ARG A 211 -7.25 -22.67 -6.04
CA ARG A 211 -7.27 -21.30 -6.60
C ARG A 211 -6.61 -20.30 -5.63
N ASN A 212 -7.39 -19.38 -5.07
CA ASN A 212 -6.99 -18.36 -4.09
C ASN A 212 -7.29 -18.78 -2.63
N HIS A 213 -7.83 -19.98 -2.41
CA HIS A 213 -8.11 -20.52 -1.09
C HIS A 213 -6.94 -21.35 -0.57
N PHE A 214 -6.55 -21.13 0.68
CA PHE A 214 -5.44 -21.82 1.33
C PHE A 214 -5.83 -22.34 2.71
N ALA A 215 -5.39 -23.56 3.04
CA ALA A 215 -5.45 -24.11 4.38
C ALA A 215 -4.09 -24.64 4.83
N LEU A 216 -3.69 -24.29 6.05
CA LEU A 216 -2.44 -24.69 6.69
C LEU A 216 -2.70 -25.84 7.67
N PRO A 217 -2.39 -27.10 7.29
CA PRO A 217 -2.54 -28.24 8.20
C PRO A 217 -1.77 -28.02 9.51
N HIS A 218 -2.31 -28.53 10.61
CA HIS A 218 -1.57 -28.59 11.88
C HIS A 218 -0.26 -29.34 11.65
N SER A 219 0.86 -28.83 12.16
CA SER A 219 2.02 -29.71 12.37
C SER A 219 1.51 -30.90 13.18
N PRO A 220 1.87 -32.15 12.83
CA PRO A 220 1.62 -33.25 13.73
C PRO A 220 2.22 -32.86 15.07
N SER A 221 1.37 -32.76 16.10
CA SER A 221 1.81 -32.67 17.48
C SER A 221 2.76 -33.85 17.69
N ASN A 222 4.00 -33.54 18.07
CA ASN A 222 4.94 -34.57 18.48
C ASN A 222 4.44 -35.12 19.82
N SER A 223 3.54 -36.09 19.77
CA SER A 223 2.93 -36.71 20.95
C SER A 223 2.81 -38.22 20.73
N THR A 224 3.96 -38.92 20.73
CA THR A 224 4.06 -40.29 21.28
C THR A 224 5.53 -40.61 21.60
N VAL A 225 5.93 -40.40 22.85
CA VAL A 225 6.89 -41.30 23.50
C VAL A 225 6.12 -41.92 24.66
N GLU A 226 5.50 -43.06 24.37
CA GLU A 226 5.21 -44.06 25.38
C GLU A 226 6.09 -45.27 25.06
N LYS A 227 7.12 -45.45 25.89
CA LYS A 227 7.41 -46.69 26.61
C LYS A 227 8.43 -46.39 27.71
#